data_AF-A0A4R8W506-F1
#
_entry.id   AF-A0A4R8W506-F1
#
_cell.length_a   1.000
_cell.length_b   1.000
_cell.length_c   1.000
_cell.angle_alpha   90.00
_cell.angle_beta   90.00
_cell.angle_gamma   90.00
#
_symmetry.space_group_name_H-M   'P 1'
#
loop_
_entity.id
_entity.type
_entity.pdbx_description
1 polymer ?
#
loop_
_entity_poly.entity_id
_entity_poly.type
_entity_poly.pdbx_seq_one_letter_code
_entity_poly.pdbx_strand_id
1 'polypeptide(L)'
;MSTIKHPVGPQTSNVYRRRRLVVGLGVLAVLLIIILIVLRPGGGSGPASTAAPAPTGSAADPAATADPAATDAAAGPACDPATVQVEAITDQDAYDPGDEPELSLSVTNTGSTPCNLNAGTSTQVFTITSGADVYWTSTDCQTDPADAEVTLQPGVAVSTKSPLTWDRTRSSPETCEITEREAVPGEGASYYLSVSVGGVESAGPTQFLLN
;
A
#
# COMPACT_ATOMS: atom_id res chain seq x y z
N MET A 1 -13.97 -46.16 -12.97
CA MET A 1 -14.55 -46.39 -11.63
C MET A 1 -14.37 -45.11 -10.84
N SER A 2 -15.38 -44.65 -10.10
CA SER A 2 -15.44 -43.27 -9.59
C SER A 2 -15.36 -43.20 -8.07
N THR A 3 -14.49 -42.33 -7.55
CA THR A 3 -14.36 -41.96 -6.13
C THR A 3 -14.49 -40.44 -6.07
N ILE A 4 -15.70 -39.86 -5.90
CA ILE A 4 -16.36 -39.63 -4.60
C ILE A 4 -15.36 -38.98 -3.61
N LYS A 5 -15.13 -37.67 -3.72
CA LYS A 5 -15.81 -36.65 -2.89
C LYS A 5 -15.81 -36.98 -1.39
N HIS A 6 -14.75 -36.58 -0.69
CA HIS A 6 -14.75 -36.46 0.76
C HIS A 6 -15.59 -35.24 1.19
N PRO A 7 -16.55 -35.39 2.13
CA PRO A 7 -17.33 -34.26 2.63
C PRO A 7 -16.53 -33.46 3.66
N VAL A 8 -16.50 -32.13 3.51
CA VAL A 8 -16.03 -31.22 4.55
C VAL A 8 -16.93 -31.31 5.79
N GLY A 9 -16.33 -31.41 6.97
CA GLY A 9 -17.05 -31.55 8.24
C GLY A 9 -17.94 -30.35 8.57
N PRO A 10 -19.00 -30.53 9.38
CA PRO A 10 -19.97 -29.48 9.65
C PRO A 10 -19.40 -28.36 10.53
N GLN A 11 -19.21 -27.18 9.94
CA GLN A 11 -18.99 -25.93 10.67
C GLN A 11 -20.14 -25.68 11.67
N THR A 12 -19.81 -25.26 12.89
CA THR A 12 -20.81 -25.17 13.96
C THR A 12 -21.87 -24.10 13.68
N SER A 13 -23.16 -24.47 13.82
CA SER A 13 -24.31 -23.66 13.39
C SER A 13 -24.35 -22.24 13.98
N ASN A 14 -23.74 -22.03 15.15
CA ASN A 14 -23.68 -20.73 15.82
C ASN A 14 -22.83 -19.69 15.07
N VAL A 15 -21.76 -20.10 14.36
CA VAL A 15 -20.91 -19.15 13.61
C VAL A 15 -21.66 -18.59 12.40
N TYR A 16 -22.37 -19.44 11.66
CA TYR A 16 -23.19 -19.02 10.53
C TYR A 16 -24.34 -18.09 10.95
N ARG A 17 -25.03 -18.39 12.07
CA ARG A 17 -26.08 -17.51 12.61
C ARG A 17 -25.54 -16.16 13.08
N ARG A 18 -24.39 -16.13 13.76
CA ARG A 18 -23.72 -14.87 14.15
C ARG A 18 -23.30 -14.05 12.94
N ARG A 19 -22.60 -14.63 11.96
CA ARG A 19 -22.21 -13.92 10.72
C ARG A 19 -23.43 -13.39 9.96
N ARG A 20 -24.52 -14.17 9.85
CA ARG A 20 -25.76 -13.73 9.17
C ARG A 20 -26.50 -12.60 9.90
N LEU A 21 -26.46 -12.57 11.23
CA LEU A 21 -26.99 -11.43 12.02
C LEU A 21 -26.14 -10.16 11.84
N VAL A 22 -24.80 -10.29 11.89
CA VAL A 22 -23.88 -9.17 11.68
C VAL A 22 -24.05 -8.56 10.29
N VAL A 23 -24.11 -9.39 9.24
CA VAL A 23 -24.37 -8.93 7.86
C VAL A 23 -25.75 -8.27 7.74
N GLY A 24 -26.80 -8.85 8.34
CA GLY A 24 -28.14 -8.27 8.31
C GLY A 24 -28.24 -6.89 8.98
N LEU A 25 -27.58 -6.70 10.13
CA LEU A 25 -27.50 -5.41 10.81
C LEU A 25 -26.67 -4.39 10.03
N GLY A 26 -25.56 -4.81 9.44
CA GLY A 26 -24.72 -3.95 8.59
C GLY A 26 -25.48 -3.41 7.38
N VAL A 27 -26.21 -4.28 6.65
CA VAL A 27 -27.04 -3.87 5.50
C VAL A 27 -28.13 -2.87 5.94
N LEU A 28 -28.77 -3.09 7.09
CA LEU A 28 -29.81 -2.20 7.58
C LEU A 28 -29.26 -0.82 8.00
N ALA A 29 -28.06 -0.78 8.59
CA ALA A 29 -27.36 0.48 8.90
C ALA A 29 -26.97 1.25 7.64
N VAL A 30 -26.44 0.57 6.61
CA VAL A 30 -26.08 1.19 5.31
C VAL A 30 -27.32 1.79 4.63
N LEU A 31 -28.45 1.08 4.63
CA LEU A 31 -29.71 1.60 4.06
C LEU A 31 -30.19 2.87 4.80
N LEU A 32 -30.09 2.92 6.13
CA LEU A 32 -30.43 4.12 6.90
C LEU A 32 -29.50 5.30 6.58
N ILE A 33 -28.19 5.07 6.41
CA ILE A 33 -27.22 6.10 6.03
C ILE A 33 -27.54 6.67 4.64
N ILE A 34 -27.84 5.80 3.67
CA ILE A 34 -28.23 6.22 2.31
C ILE A 34 -29.50 7.08 2.34
N ILE A 35 -30.52 6.67 3.11
CA ILE A 35 -31.76 7.44 3.30
C ILE A 35 -31.47 8.83 3.90
N LEU A 36 -30.59 8.93 4.89
CA LEU A 36 -30.19 10.21 5.51
C LEU A 36 -29.36 11.12 4.60
N ILE A 37 -28.66 10.57 3.60
CA ILE A 37 -27.92 11.36 2.60
C ILE A 37 -28.89 11.89 1.53
N VAL A 38 -29.79 11.05 1.03
CA VAL A 38 -30.72 11.39 -0.06
C VAL A 38 -31.83 12.35 0.40
N LEU A 39 -32.28 12.29 1.66
CA LEU A 39 -33.37 13.11 2.18
C LEU A 39 -32.95 14.44 2.85
N ARG A 40 -31.73 14.95 2.60
CA ARG A 40 -31.29 16.25 3.17
C ARG A 40 -32.07 17.44 2.58
N PRO A 41 -32.86 18.19 3.36
CA PRO A 41 -33.62 19.32 2.84
C PRO A 41 -32.88 20.66 3.04
N GLY A 42 -32.39 21.24 1.93
CA GLY A 42 -32.43 22.69 1.65
C GLY A 42 -31.39 23.65 2.26
N GLY A 43 -30.93 24.60 1.42
CA GLY A 43 -30.27 25.86 1.80
C GLY A 43 -28.75 25.91 1.57
N GLY A 44 -28.15 26.73 0.69
CA GLY A 44 -28.70 27.69 -0.28
C GLY A 44 -28.39 29.16 0.02
N SER A 45 -27.32 29.71 -0.59
CA SER A 45 -27.12 31.14 -0.99
C SER A 45 -25.66 31.42 -1.42
N GLY A 46 -25.46 32.20 -2.49
CA GLY A 46 -24.22 32.99 -2.73
C GLY A 46 -24.56 34.49 -2.72
N PRO A 47 -23.82 35.41 -3.38
CA PRO A 47 -22.51 35.28 -4.02
C PRO A 47 -21.51 36.44 -3.70
N ALA A 48 -20.36 36.43 -4.39
CA ALA A 48 -19.27 37.42 -4.58
C ALA A 48 -19.38 38.91 -4.16
N SER A 49 -18.21 39.49 -3.82
CA SER A 49 -17.86 40.91 -4.11
C SER A 49 -16.34 41.12 -4.19
N THR A 50 -15.92 42.29 -4.71
CA THR A 50 -14.73 42.44 -5.56
C THR A 50 -13.73 43.52 -5.09
N ALA A 51 -12.44 43.32 -5.42
CA ALA A 51 -11.35 44.30 -5.58
C ALA A 51 -10.72 45.04 -4.37
N ALA A 52 -9.39 45.21 -4.50
CA ALA A 52 -8.52 46.08 -3.70
C ALA A 52 -8.41 47.50 -4.34
N PRO A 53 -7.56 48.42 -3.80
CA PRO A 53 -6.14 48.40 -4.21
C PRO A 53 -5.10 48.72 -3.10
N ALA A 54 -3.82 48.55 -3.44
CA ALA A 54 -2.61 48.90 -2.66
C ALA A 54 -2.22 50.40 -2.88
N PRO A 55 -1.00 50.94 -2.57
CA PRO A 55 0.37 50.36 -2.53
C PRO A 55 1.06 50.57 -1.13
N THR A 56 2.38 50.57 -0.86
CA THR A 56 3.66 50.57 -1.63
C THR A 56 4.80 50.07 -0.72
N GLY A 57 5.92 49.53 -1.25
CA GLY A 57 7.19 49.53 -0.48
C GLY A 57 8.29 48.49 -0.77
N SER A 58 9.16 48.78 -1.75
CA SER A 58 10.61 48.46 -1.79
C SER A 58 11.15 47.00 -1.82
N ALA A 59 11.52 46.58 -3.04
CA ALA A 59 12.81 45.96 -3.45
C ALA A 59 13.59 44.97 -2.55
N ALA A 60 13.77 43.74 -3.02
CA ALA A 60 15.05 43.25 -3.59
C ALA A 60 14.88 41.84 -4.22
N ASP A 61 15.50 41.61 -5.38
CA ASP A 61 15.56 40.32 -6.10
C ASP A 61 17.01 39.83 -6.06
N PRO A 62 17.30 38.52 -5.93
CA PRO A 62 17.71 37.82 -7.15
C PRO A 62 17.24 36.36 -7.28
N ALA A 63 16.47 36.10 -8.32
CA ALA A 63 16.53 34.99 -9.26
C ALA A 63 16.96 33.62 -8.67
N ALA A 64 15.99 32.88 -8.14
CA ALA A 64 16.05 31.42 -8.10
C ALA A 64 15.13 30.85 -9.20
N THR A 65 15.71 30.24 -10.23
CA THR A 65 14.97 29.49 -11.25
C THR A 65 14.37 28.23 -10.61
N ALA A 66 13.11 28.31 -10.19
CA ALA A 66 12.30 27.14 -9.89
C ALA A 66 11.68 26.64 -11.20
N ASP A 67 12.17 25.51 -11.68
CA ASP A 67 11.60 24.77 -12.81
C ASP A 67 10.25 24.16 -12.39
N PRO A 68 9.11 24.49 -13.02
CA PRO A 68 7.81 23.91 -12.68
C PRO A 68 7.69 22.52 -13.30
N ALA A 69 8.35 21.53 -12.71
CA ALA A 69 8.22 20.14 -13.10
C ALA A 69 6.79 19.63 -12.84
N ALA A 70 6.11 19.32 -13.95
CA ALA A 70 4.93 18.45 -14.11
C ALA A 70 3.74 18.59 -13.14
N THR A 71 2.60 18.98 -13.73
CA THR A 71 1.27 18.96 -13.10
C THR A 71 0.75 17.53 -12.91
N ASP A 72 0.64 17.07 -11.66
CA ASP A 72 -0.64 16.53 -11.16
C ASP A 72 -0.71 16.62 -9.62
N ALA A 73 -0.94 17.84 -9.13
CA ALA A 73 -0.97 18.11 -7.70
C ALA A 73 -2.26 17.60 -7.06
N ALA A 74 -2.20 16.42 -6.43
CA ALA A 74 -3.11 16.08 -5.34
C ALA A 74 -3.09 17.23 -4.33
N ALA A 75 -4.26 17.82 -4.03
CA ALA A 75 -4.35 19.11 -3.34
C ALA A 75 -4.03 19.00 -1.83
N GLY A 76 -2.75 18.94 -1.48
CA GLY A 76 -2.24 18.86 -0.12
C GLY A 76 -0.71 18.87 -0.06
N PRO A 77 -0.10 19.09 1.12
CA PRO A 77 1.34 19.03 1.29
C PRO A 77 1.87 17.60 1.10
N ALA A 78 3.11 17.46 0.64
CA ALA A 78 3.82 16.19 0.69
C ALA A 78 3.99 15.72 2.14
N CYS A 79 4.01 14.41 2.37
CA CYS A 79 4.27 13.85 3.70
C CYS A 79 5.72 14.12 4.14
N ASP A 80 5.91 14.50 5.41
CA ASP A 80 7.23 14.50 6.04
C ASP A 80 7.63 13.05 6.32
N PRO A 81 8.77 12.54 5.79
CA PRO A 81 9.27 11.19 6.05
C PRO A 81 9.32 10.82 7.54
N ALA A 82 9.58 11.77 8.44
CA ALA A 82 9.61 11.53 9.88
C ALA A 82 8.22 11.26 10.50
N THR A 83 7.14 11.50 9.74
CA THR A 83 5.74 11.27 10.12
C THR A 83 5.05 10.17 9.31
N VAL A 84 5.82 9.41 8.52
CA VAL A 84 5.33 8.25 7.77
C VAL A 84 5.89 6.99 8.41
N GLN A 85 5.01 6.06 8.74
CA GLN A 85 5.38 4.71 9.16
C GLN A 85 5.06 3.73 8.04
N VAL A 86 6.04 2.89 7.69
CA VAL A 86 5.91 1.83 6.69
C VAL A 86 6.08 0.47 7.38
N GLU A 87 5.29 -0.52 6.96
CA GLU A 87 5.36 -1.90 7.46
C GLU A 87 5.44 -2.88 6.28
N ALA A 88 6.37 -3.83 6.34
CA ALA A 88 6.44 -4.97 5.42
C ALA A 88 5.38 -6.01 5.82
N ILE A 89 4.67 -6.60 4.84
CA ILE A 89 3.63 -7.59 5.10
C ILE A 89 3.76 -8.76 4.12
N THR A 90 3.70 -9.97 4.65
CA THR A 90 3.47 -11.22 3.89
C THR A 90 2.06 -11.73 4.19
N ASP A 91 1.44 -12.48 3.27
CA ASP A 91 0.12 -13.07 3.51
C ASP A 91 0.14 -14.19 4.56
N GLN A 92 1.29 -14.85 4.73
CA GLN A 92 1.51 -15.95 5.67
C GLN A 92 2.90 -15.85 6.34
N ASP A 93 3.03 -16.49 7.51
CA ASP A 93 4.29 -16.61 8.26
C ASP A 93 5.15 -17.80 7.75
N ALA A 94 4.56 -18.76 7.04
CA ALA A 94 5.21 -19.95 6.51
C ALA A 94 4.48 -20.47 5.26
N TYR A 95 5.24 -20.98 4.29
CA TYR A 95 4.76 -21.41 2.97
C TYR A 95 5.20 -22.85 2.70
N ASP A 96 4.29 -23.71 2.23
CA ASP A 96 4.62 -25.08 1.87
C ASP A 96 5.33 -25.16 0.49
N PRO A 97 5.93 -26.31 0.11
CA PRO A 97 6.58 -26.45 -1.20
C PRO A 97 5.62 -26.18 -2.37
N GLY A 98 5.90 -25.11 -3.11
CA GLY A 98 5.10 -24.66 -4.25
C GLY A 98 4.13 -23.51 -3.97
N ASP A 99 3.94 -23.11 -2.71
CA ASP A 99 3.26 -21.86 -2.37
C ASP A 99 4.20 -20.67 -2.62
N GLU A 100 3.69 -19.58 -3.19
CA GLU A 100 4.44 -18.36 -3.54
C GLU A 100 4.03 -17.21 -2.60
N PRO A 101 4.97 -16.55 -1.91
CA PRO A 101 4.65 -15.44 -1.01
C PRO A 101 4.00 -14.23 -1.70
N GLU A 102 2.87 -13.76 -1.17
CA GLU A 102 2.27 -12.48 -1.57
C GLU A 102 2.84 -11.35 -0.69
N LEU A 103 3.73 -10.55 -1.28
CA LEU A 103 4.38 -9.42 -0.61
C LEU A 103 3.50 -8.17 -0.69
N SER A 104 3.34 -7.46 0.42
CA SER A 104 2.61 -6.20 0.48
C SER A 104 3.24 -5.24 1.47
N LEU A 105 2.78 -3.99 1.48
CA LEU A 105 3.20 -3.01 2.46
C LEU A 105 2.00 -2.22 3.00
N SER A 106 2.13 -1.71 4.22
CA SER A 106 1.22 -0.70 4.80
C SER A 106 1.96 0.63 4.93
N VAL A 107 1.22 1.73 4.77
CA VAL A 107 1.72 3.08 5.04
C VAL A 107 0.73 3.82 5.94
N THR A 108 1.22 4.40 7.02
CA THR A 108 0.44 5.19 7.98
C THR A 108 1.06 6.57 8.18
N ASN A 109 0.25 7.62 8.02
CA ASN A 109 0.61 8.98 8.45
C ASN A 109 0.41 9.09 9.98
N THR A 110 1.51 9.21 10.72
CA THR A 110 1.52 9.35 12.19
C THR A 110 1.46 10.80 12.65
N GLY A 111 1.48 11.77 11.71
CA GLY A 111 1.25 13.18 11.95
C GLY A 111 -0.24 13.52 12.21
N SER A 112 -0.53 14.81 12.35
CA SER A 112 -1.86 15.32 12.71
C SER A 112 -2.66 15.92 11.54
N THR A 113 -2.06 16.04 10.36
CA THR A 113 -2.67 16.63 9.15
C THR A 113 -2.55 15.66 7.97
N PRO A 114 -3.54 15.61 7.06
CA PRO A 114 -3.43 14.82 5.83
C PRO A 114 -2.25 15.30 4.97
N CYS A 115 -1.61 14.36 4.29
CA CYS A 115 -0.48 14.62 3.40
C CYS A 115 -0.52 13.66 2.19
N ASN A 116 0.20 13.99 1.13
CA ASN A 116 0.32 13.16 -0.07
C ASN A 116 1.67 12.45 -0.11
N LEU A 117 1.64 11.19 -0.54
CA LEU A 117 2.83 10.37 -0.75
C LEU A 117 2.72 9.71 -2.12
N ASN A 118 3.78 9.77 -2.91
CA ASN A 118 3.93 8.87 -4.04
C ASN A 118 4.13 7.45 -3.52
N ALA A 119 3.12 6.61 -3.66
CA ALA A 119 3.17 5.18 -3.40
C ALA A 119 3.11 4.38 -4.71
N GLY A 120 3.71 4.91 -5.78
CA GLY A 120 3.87 4.24 -7.07
C GLY A 120 4.97 3.19 -7.08
N THR A 121 4.94 2.29 -8.06
CA THR A 121 6.00 1.29 -8.27
C THR A 121 7.34 1.92 -8.66
N SER A 122 7.35 3.20 -9.06
CA SER A 122 8.54 4.04 -9.21
C SER A 122 9.28 4.36 -7.91
N THR A 123 8.62 4.24 -6.76
CA THR A 123 9.18 4.57 -5.44
C THR A 123 9.06 3.43 -4.43
N GLN A 124 8.35 2.34 -4.76
CA GLN A 124 8.27 1.13 -3.94
C GLN A 124 9.45 0.20 -4.23
N VAL A 125 10.09 -0.28 -3.17
CA VAL A 125 11.10 -1.35 -3.23
C VAL A 125 10.72 -2.43 -2.22
N PHE A 126 10.74 -3.69 -2.65
CA PHE A 126 10.62 -4.87 -1.78
C PHE A 126 11.94 -5.64 -1.87
N THR A 127 12.53 -5.99 -0.73
CA THR A 127 13.81 -6.68 -0.66
C THR A 127 13.70 -7.90 0.25
N ILE A 128 14.11 -9.06 -0.25
CA ILE A 128 14.10 -10.32 0.50
C ILE A 128 15.53 -10.72 0.82
N THR A 129 15.79 -10.96 2.09
CA THR A 129 17.12 -11.31 2.62
C THR A 129 17.08 -12.59 3.44
N SER A 130 18.24 -13.25 3.58
CA SER A 130 18.47 -14.26 4.61
C SER A 130 19.90 -14.14 5.11
N GLY A 131 20.07 -13.90 6.41
CA GLY A 131 21.38 -13.58 6.99
C GLY A 131 21.91 -12.24 6.47
N ALA A 132 23.06 -12.27 5.80
CA ALA A 132 23.66 -11.10 5.15
C ALA A 132 23.39 -11.04 3.63
N ASP A 133 22.78 -12.08 3.06
CA ASP A 133 22.58 -12.21 1.62
C ASP A 133 21.24 -11.58 1.21
N VAL A 134 21.28 -10.71 0.21
CA VAL A 134 20.10 -10.31 -0.56
C VAL A 134 19.81 -11.42 -1.56
N TYR A 135 18.61 -11.98 -1.50
CA TYR A 135 18.16 -12.99 -2.46
C TYR A 135 17.43 -12.35 -3.63
N TRP A 136 16.58 -11.36 -3.37
CA TRP A 136 15.71 -10.76 -4.38
C TRP A 136 15.36 -9.31 -4.06
N THR A 137 15.21 -8.48 -5.09
CA THR A 137 14.75 -7.08 -4.98
C THR A 137 13.76 -6.78 -6.10
N SER A 138 12.61 -6.16 -5.79
CA SER A 138 11.53 -5.91 -6.77
C SER A 138 11.93 -5.02 -7.95
N THR A 139 12.95 -4.18 -7.78
CA THR A 139 13.48 -3.31 -8.83
C THR A 139 14.38 -4.05 -9.82
N ASP A 140 14.88 -5.24 -9.46
CA ASP A 140 15.63 -6.06 -10.41
C ASP A 140 14.69 -6.51 -11.53
N CYS A 141 15.00 -6.07 -12.75
CA CYS A 141 14.23 -6.38 -13.95
C CYS A 141 12.83 -5.76 -13.99
N GLN A 142 12.55 -4.76 -13.15
CA GLN A 142 11.33 -3.97 -13.23
C GLN A 142 11.25 -3.19 -14.53
N THR A 143 10.11 -3.27 -15.21
CA THR A 143 9.78 -2.47 -16.40
C THR A 143 8.64 -1.51 -16.11
N ASP A 144 8.61 -0.38 -16.81
CA ASP A 144 7.53 0.63 -16.74
C ASP A 144 7.09 1.01 -15.30
N PRO A 145 8.03 1.45 -14.43
CA PRO A 145 7.68 2.02 -13.12
C PRO A 145 6.71 3.21 -13.28
N ALA A 146 5.70 3.28 -12.43
CA ALA A 146 4.67 4.31 -12.48
C ALA A 146 4.43 4.94 -11.11
N ASP A 147 4.25 6.26 -11.08
CA ASP A 147 3.88 7.02 -9.90
C ASP A 147 2.41 6.75 -9.51
N ALA A 148 2.11 6.80 -8.21
CA ALA A 148 0.76 6.68 -7.69
C ALA A 148 0.59 7.50 -6.41
N GLU A 149 0.16 8.75 -6.56
CA GLU A 149 -0.13 9.64 -5.43
C GLU A 149 -1.29 9.12 -4.57
N VAL A 150 -1.05 9.01 -3.27
CA VAL A 150 -2.05 8.66 -2.26
C VAL A 150 -2.11 9.71 -1.15
N THR A 151 -3.31 10.19 -0.84
CA THR A 151 -3.53 11.07 0.32
C THR A 151 -3.68 10.24 1.59
N LEU A 152 -2.70 10.30 2.47
CA LEU A 152 -2.69 9.60 3.76
C LEU A 152 -3.39 10.44 4.84
N GLN A 153 -4.47 9.90 5.40
CA GLN A 153 -5.17 10.50 6.54
C GLN A 153 -4.44 10.17 7.86
N PRO A 154 -4.40 11.10 8.84
CA PRO A 154 -3.82 10.85 10.16
C PRO A 154 -4.34 9.56 10.82
N GLY A 155 -3.40 8.67 11.20
CA GLY A 155 -3.69 7.41 11.88
C GLY A 155 -4.42 6.35 11.05
N VAL A 156 -4.59 6.54 9.73
CA VAL A 156 -5.21 5.56 8.84
C VAL A 156 -4.14 4.85 8.03
N ALA A 157 -3.97 3.55 8.28
CA ALA A 157 -3.13 2.68 7.48
C ALA A 157 -3.74 2.47 6.09
N VAL A 158 -2.92 2.59 5.05
CA VAL A 158 -3.25 2.29 3.66
C VAL A 158 -2.31 1.20 3.18
N SER A 159 -2.85 0.03 2.86
CA SER A 159 -2.09 -1.09 2.29
C SER A 159 -2.09 -1.08 0.77
N THR A 160 -1.11 -1.74 0.14
CA THR A 160 -1.15 -2.04 -1.30
C THR A 160 -2.40 -2.86 -1.64
N LYS A 161 -3.05 -2.52 -2.76
CA LYS A 161 -4.33 -3.16 -3.17
C LYS A 161 -4.14 -4.49 -3.89
N SER A 162 -2.99 -4.64 -4.54
CA SER A 162 -2.55 -5.86 -5.20
C SER A 162 -1.20 -6.22 -4.58
N PRO A 163 -1.07 -7.37 -3.89
CA PRO A 163 0.22 -7.89 -3.48
C PRO A 163 1.12 -8.20 -4.70
N LEU A 164 2.42 -8.23 -4.46
CA LEU A 164 3.44 -8.65 -5.41
C LEU A 164 3.83 -10.10 -5.08
N THR A 165 3.46 -11.04 -5.93
CA THR A 165 3.85 -12.44 -5.78
C THR A 165 5.35 -12.61 -6.05
N TRP A 166 6.07 -13.27 -5.14
CA TRP A 166 7.46 -13.66 -5.34
C TRP A 166 7.58 -15.13 -5.72
N ASP A 167 8.17 -15.38 -6.89
CA ASP A 167 8.36 -16.70 -7.51
C ASP A 167 9.40 -17.62 -6.81
N ARG A 168 9.84 -17.26 -5.60
CA ARG A 168 10.89 -17.96 -4.84
C ARG A 168 12.21 -18.12 -5.62
N THR A 169 12.53 -17.17 -6.52
CA THR A 169 13.83 -17.12 -7.21
C THR A 169 14.72 -15.96 -6.77
N ARG A 170 16.02 -16.11 -7.00
CA ARG A 170 17.01 -15.03 -6.87
C ARG A 170 16.87 -14.01 -7.98
N SER A 171 17.16 -12.74 -7.68
CA SER A 171 17.31 -11.69 -8.68
C SER A 171 18.63 -10.93 -8.57
N SER A 172 19.04 -10.39 -9.69
CA SER A 172 20.00 -9.29 -9.84
C SER A 172 19.73 -8.58 -11.17
N PRO A 173 20.32 -7.40 -11.43
CA PRO A 173 20.24 -6.74 -12.74
C PRO A 173 20.77 -7.58 -13.92
N GLU A 174 21.57 -8.61 -13.65
CA GLU A 174 22.10 -9.54 -14.67
C GLU A 174 21.12 -10.69 -14.99
N THR A 175 20.09 -10.90 -14.16
CA THR A 175 19.14 -12.03 -14.31
C THR A 175 17.97 -11.74 -15.26
N CYS A 176 17.86 -10.54 -15.83
CA CYS A 176 16.65 -10.08 -16.52
C CYS A 176 16.36 -10.75 -17.85
N GLU A 177 17.37 -11.34 -18.49
CA GLU A 177 17.22 -12.14 -19.71
C GLU A 177 17.20 -13.66 -19.43
N ILE A 178 17.29 -14.07 -18.15
CA ILE A 178 17.32 -15.48 -17.74
C ILE A 178 15.89 -15.99 -17.53
N THR A 179 15.47 -16.95 -18.35
CA THR A 179 14.11 -17.52 -18.33
C THR A 179 13.83 -18.41 -17.11
N GLU A 180 14.86 -19.04 -16.55
CA GLU A 180 14.77 -19.89 -15.36
C GLU A 180 15.82 -19.40 -14.34
N ARG A 181 15.41 -18.52 -13.43
CA ARG A 181 16.28 -17.97 -12.38
C ARG A 181 16.55 -19.02 -11.29
N GLU A 182 17.65 -18.85 -10.56
CA GLU A 182 18.04 -19.76 -9.48
C GLU A 182 16.98 -19.75 -8.36
N ALA A 183 16.37 -20.90 -8.08
CA ALA A 183 15.43 -21.05 -6.98
C ALA A 183 16.13 -20.90 -5.62
N VAL A 184 15.45 -20.26 -4.67
CA VAL A 184 15.98 -20.11 -3.30
C VAL A 184 15.82 -21.40 -2.48
N PRO A 185 16.64 -21.63 -1.44
CA PRO A 185 16.45 -22.71 -0.48
C PRO A 185 15.03 -22.76 0.15
N GLY A 186 14.45 -23.95 0.19
CA GLY A 186 13.29 -24.27 1.04
C GLY A 186 13.71 -25.00 2.32
N GLU A 187 12.94 -26.00 2.75
CA GLU A 187 13.27 -26.92 3.85
C GLU A 187 13.38 -26.25 5.24
N GLY A 188 12.57 -25.23 5.49
CA GLY A 188 12.51 -24.47 6.75
C GLY A 188 13.43 -23.25 6.78
N ALA A 189 13.92 -22.81 5.63
CA ALA A 189 14.74 -21.61 5.50
C ALA A 189 13.96 -20.35 5.94
N SER A 190 14.62 -19.48 6.71
CA SER A 190 14.05 -18.21 7.17
C SER A 190 14.43 -17.06 6.23
N TYR A 191 13.43 -16.29 5.83
CA TYR A 191 13.56 -15.10 5.00
C TYR A 191 12.98 -13.88 5.71
N TYR A 192 13.46 -12.71 5.31
CA TYR A 192 13.08 -11.42 5.86
C TYR A 192 12.73 -10.47 4.73
N LEU A 193 11.48 -10.03 4.69
CA LEU A 193 10.98 -8.98 3.80
C LEU A 193 11.20 -7.61 4.44
N SER A 194 12.02 -6.78 3.81
CA SER A 194 12.04 -5.33 4.04
C SER A 194 11.35 -4.63 2.89
N VAL A 195 10.74 -3.48 3.14
CA VAL A 195 10.11 -2.66 2.09
C VAL A 195 10.42 -1.18 2.30
N SER A 196 10.44 -0.40 1.22
CA SER A 196 10.43 1.06 1.29
C SER A 196 9.51 1.67 0.24
N VAL A 197 8.99 2.86 0.53
CA VAL A 197 8.08 3.58 -0.35
C VAL A 197 8.22 5.09 -0.16
N GLY A 198 8.31 5.85 -1.25
CA GLY A 198 8.50 7.31 -1.20
C GLY A 198 9.77 7.75 -0.45
N GLY A 199 10.80 6.90 -0.38
CA GLY A 199 12.02 7.15 0.39
C GLY A 199 11.92 6.86 1.90
N VAL A 200 10.84 6.22 2.36
CA VAL A 200 10.64 5.81 3.75
C VAL A 200 10.80 4.30 3.87
N GLU A 201 11.75 3.86 4.68
CA GLU A 201 12.00 2.45 4.98
C GLU A 201 11.00 1.89 6.00
N SER A 202 10.70 0.59 5.89
CA SER A 202 9.89 -0.13 6.89
C SER A 202 10.53 -0.11 8.28
N ALA A 203 9.70 0.00 9.33
CA ALA A 203 10.16 0.06 10.72
C ALA A 203 10.97 -1.17 11.18
N GLY A 204 10.82 -2.28 10.47
CA GLY A 204 11.61 -3.51 10.61
C GLY A 204 11.15 -4.53 9.56
N PRO A 205 11.94 -5.60 9.33
CA PRO A 205 11.56 -6.65 8.39
C PRO A 205 10.48 -7.57 8.96
N THR A 206 9.67 -8.13 8.06
CA THR A 206 8.73 -9.22 8.37
C THR A 206 9.37 -10.56 8.03
N GLN A 207 9.48 -11.44 9.03
CA GLN A 207 10.05 -12.78 8.86
C GLN A 207 8.99 -13.74 8.32
N PHE A 208 9.39 -14.61 7.39
CA PHE A 208 8.60 -15.76 6.95
C PHE A 208 9.48 -16.99 6.70
N LEU A 209 8.86 -18.17 6.64
CA LEU A 209 9.52 -19.46 6.41
C LEU A 209 9.15 -20.04 5.03
N LEU A 210 10.13 -20.63 4.36
CA LEU A 210 9.88 -21.50 3.20
C LEU A 210 10.16 -22.95 3.60
N ASN A 211 9.10 -23.76 3.69
CA ASN A 211 9.19 -25.21 3.95
C ASN A 211 9.63 -25.98 2.70
#